data_AF-A0A818K933-F1
#
_entry.id   AF-A0A818K933-F1
#
_cell.length_a   1.000
_cell.length_b   1.000
_cell.length_c   1.000
_cell.angle_alpha   90.00
_cell.angle_beta   90.00
_cell.angle_gamma   90.00
#
_symmetry.space_group_name_H-M   'P 1'
#
loop_
_entity.id
_entity.type
_entity.pdbx_description
1 polymer ?
#
loop_
_entity_poly.entity_id
_entity_poly.type
_entity_poly.pdbx_seq_one_letter_code
_entity_poly.pdbx_strand_id
1 'polypeptide(L)'
;MISSNLEIPVFYPTYNEFKDFSAFISSIEERGAHKIGLAKIVPPKEWTARKMGYKQKQIYEKIVENPIKQEVHGKDGVYSVFNIQQRSIKLGSFQRLASSNRYAAPASISNDLEKLEKKYWQ
;
A
#
# COMPACT_ATOMS: atom_id res chain seq x y z
N MET A 1 7.85 -27.12 12.65
CA MET A 1 6.63 -26.58 13.30
C MET A 1 6.78 -25.07 13.29
N ILE A 2 5.83 -24.33 12.72
CA ILE A 2 5.83 -22.87 12.81
C ILE A 2 5.26 -22.52 14.19
N SER A 3 6.07 -21.77 14.93
CA SER A 3 5.82 -21.27 16.27
C SER A 3 4.48 -20.53 16.38
N SER A 4 3.89 -20.55 17.58
CA SER A 4 2.63 -19.91 17.98
C SER A 4 2.60 -18.37 17.89
N ASN A 5 3.50 -17.74 17.14
CA ASN A 5 3.48 -16.31 16.84
C ASN A 5 3.05 -16.11 15.38
N LEU A 6 1.84 -15.59 15.19
CA LEU A 6 1.26 -15.22 13.90
C LEU A 6 1.87 -13.92 13.36
N GLU A 7 3.20 -13.87 13.23
CA GLU A 7 3.87 -12.74 12.58
C GLU A 7 3.71 -12.81 11.06
N ILE A 8 3.49 -11.64 10.43
CA ILE A 8 3.41 -11.55 8.97
C ILE A 8 4.80 -11.84 8.37
N PRO A 9 4.96 -12.92 7.58
CA PRO A 9 6.26 -13.29 7.04
C PRO A 9 6.73 -12.31 5.96
N VAL A 10 8.04 -12.06 5.94
CA VAL A 10 8.71 -11.26 4.91
C VAL A 10 9.70 -12.15 4.15
N PHE A 11 9.55 -12.21 2.83
CA PHE A 11 10.39 -13.01 1.94
C PHE A 11 11.29 -12.14 1.06
N TYR A 12 12.50 -12.65 0.80
CA TYR A 12 13.54 -11.99 0.00
C TYR A 12 14.05 -12.97 -1.07
N PRO A 13 13.28 -13.19 -2.16
CA PRO A 13 13.69 -14.11 -3.22
C PRO A 13 14.99 -13.65 -3.88
N THR A 14 15.78 -14.63 -4.30
CA THR A 14 16.82 -14.41 -5.33
C THR A 14 16.16 -14.10 -6.67
N TYR A 15 16.93 -13.54 -7.62
CA TYR A 15 16.40 -13.28 -8.97
C TYR A 15 15.90 -14.54 -9.67
N ASN A 16 16.50 -15.71 -9.42
CA ASN A 16 16.05 -16.97 -10.00
C ASN A 16 14.72 -17.44 -9.41
N GLU A 17 14.53 -17.33 -8.10
CA GLU A 17 13.24 -17.61 -7.47
C GLU A 17 12.17 -16.60 -7.90
N PHE A 18 12.53 -15.33 -8.13
CA PHE A 18 11.59 -14.28 -8.51
C PHE A 18 11.11 -14.35 -9.97
N LYS A 19 11.78 -15.12 -10.84
CA LYS A 19 11.41 -15.27 -12.26
C LYS A 19 10.08 -16.00 -12.44
N ASP A 20 9.81 -17.02 -11.62
CA ASP A 20 8.61 -17.83 -11.69
C ASP A 20 7.68 -17.50 -10.52
N PHE A 21 6.66 -16.69 -10.82
CA PHE A 21 5.68 -16.26 -9.83
C PHE A 21 4.99 -17.45 -9.15
N SER A 22 4.48 -18.41 -9.94
CA SER A 22 3.68 -19.52 -9.43
C SER A 22 4.50 -20.47 -8.56
N ALA A 23 5.73 -20.77 -8.99
CA ALA A 23 6.65 -21.60 -8.21
C ALA A 23 7.03 -20.91 -6.88
N PHE A 24 7.28 -19.60 -6.90
CA PHE A 24 7.60 -18.86 -5.68
C PHE A 24 6.42 -18.78 -4.71
N ILE A 25 5.19 -18.53 -5.21
CA ILE A 25 3.98 -18.56 -4.38
C ILE A 25 3.81 -19.94 -3.73
N SER A 26 3.92 -21.02 -4.50
CA SER A 26 3.82 -22.39 -3.98
C SER A 26 4.85 -22.66 -2.86
N SER A 27 6.09 -22.23 -3.07
CA SER A 27 7.19 -22.35 -2.09
C SER A 27 6.92 -21.61 -0.78
N ILE A 28 6.35 -20.40 -0.81
CA ILE A 28 6.03 -19.66 0.43
C ILE A 28 4.75 -20.20 1.10
N GLU A 29 3.82 -20.77 0.33
CA GLU A 29 2.65 -21.45 0.87
C GLU A 29 3.01 -22.74 1.61
N GLU A 30 3.93 -23.55 1.08
CA GLU A 30 4.48 -24.72 1.79
C GLU A 30 5.12 -24.35 3.14
N ARG A 31 5.70 -23.15 3.22
CA ARG A 31 6.22 -22.54 4.46
C ARG A 31 5.14 -21.90 5.34
N GLY A 32 3.87 -22.12 5.03
CA GLY A 32 2.74 -21.69 5.86
C GLY A 32 2.33 -20.22 5.73
N ALA A 33 2.83 -19.47 4.75
CA ALA A 33 2.48 -18.05 4.60
C ALA A 33 0.96 -17.81 4.46
N HIS A 34 0.27 -18.70 3.73
CA HIS A 34 -1.18 -18.65 3.55
C HIS A 34 -1.96 -18.77 4.87
N LYS A 35 -1.39 -19.43 5.89
CA LYS A 35 -2.04 -19.60 7.20
C LYS A 35 -2.11 -18.28 8.00
N ILE A 36 -1.27 -17.30 7.65
CA ILE A 36 -1.27 -15.95 8.25
C ILE A 36 -2.27 -15.03 7.53
N GLY A 37 -2.59 -15.30 6.25
CA GLY A 37 -3.50 -14.49 5.43
C GLY A 37 -2.85 -13.27 4.76
N LEU A 38 -1.61 -12.92 5.12
CA LEU A 38 -0.83 -11.86 4.49
C LEU A 38 0.67 -12.20 4.52
N ALA A 39 1.40 -11.84 3.45
CA ALA A 39 2.85 -11.95 3.37
C ALA A 39 3.43 -10.76 2.61
N LYS A 40 4.67 -10.36 2.94
CA LYS A 40 5.41 -9.32 2.23
C LYS A 40 6.54 -9.95 1.41
N ILE A 41 6.67 -9.57 0.15
CA ILE A 41 7.77 -9.99 -0.72
C ILE A 41 8.58 -8.74 -1.08
N VAL A 42 9.86 -8.74 -0.71
CA VAL A 42 10.80 -7.68 -1.10
C VAL A 42 11.54 -8.18 -2.35
N PRO A 43 11.36 -7.55 -3.53
CA PRO A 43 11.96 -8.04 -4.76
C PRO A 43 13.49 -7.97 -4.72
N PRO A 44 14.20 -8.75 -5.56
CA PRO A 44 15.65 -8.65 -5.73
C PRO A 44 16.08 -7.21 -6.04
N LYS A 45 17.25 -6.78 -5.53
CA LYS A 45 17.73 -5.38 -5.64
C LYS A 45 17.95 -4.94 -7.08
N GLU A 46 18.30 -5.88 -7.95
CA GLU A 46 18.53 -5.70 -9.38
C GLU A 46 17.23 -5.61 -10.20
N TRP A 47 16.09 -5.99 -9.63
CA TRP A 47 14.80 -5.90 -10.32
C TRP A 47 14.23 -4.48 -10.22
N THR A 48 13.66 -4.00 -11.33
CA THR A 48 13.00 -2.69 -11.38
C THR A 48 11.77 -2.76 -12.29
N ALA A 49 10.59 -2.46 -11.75
CA ALA A 49 9.32 -2.51 -12.48
C ALA A 49 9.29 -1.60 -13.73
N ARG A 50 9.91 -0.41 -13.64
CA ARG A 50 9.97 0.57 -14.73
C ARG A 50 11.32 1.27 -14.75
N LYS A 51 12.16 0.91 -15.72
CA LYS A 51 13.54 1.44 -15.87
C LYS A 51 13.61 2.98 -15.91
N MET A 52 12.63 3.64 -16.51
CA MET A 52 12.64 5.11 -16.63
C MET A 52 12.21 5.83 -15.33
N GLY A 53 11.68 5.13 -14.32
CA GLY A 53 11.08 5.73 -13.12
C GLY A 53 9.66 6.27 -13.32
N TYR A 54 9.17 7.10 -12.38
CA TYR A 54 7.78 7.60 -12.34
C TYR A 54 7.64 9.13 -12.31
N LYS A 55 8.73 9.88 -12.55
CA LYS A 55 8.71 11.35 -12.49
C LYS A 55 8.36 12.04 -13.81
N GLN A 56 8.04 11.29 -14.86
CA GLN A 56 7.81 11.85 -16.18
C GLN A 56 6.43 12.50 -16.27
N LYS A 57 6.36 13.62 -17.00
CA LYS A 57 5.17 14.48 -17.12
C LYS A 57 3.89 13.71 -17.51
N GLN A 58 4.01 12.76 -18.43
CA GLN A 58 2.89 11.96 -18.93
C GLN A 58 2.17 11.15 -17.84
N ILE A 59 2.85 10.80 -16.74
CA ILE A 59 2.21 10.10 -15.62
C ILE A 59 1.25 11.03 -14.90
N TYR A 60 1.68 12.27 -14.64
CA TYR A 60 0.86 13.29 -13.97
C TYR A 60 -0.31 13.79 -14.84
N GLU A 61 -0.21 13.61 -16.16
CA GLU A 61 -1.28 13.94 -17.11
C GLU A 61 -2.37 12.85 -17.21
N LYS A 62 -2.13 11.64 -16.68
CA LYS A 62 -3.14 10.57 -16.64
C LYS A 62 -4.40 11.00 -15.89
N ILE A 63 -5.56 10.53 -16.35
CA ILE A 63 -6.84 10.76 -15.68
C ILE A 63 -7.08 9.65 -14.66
N VAL A 64 -7.37 10.05 -13.43
CA VAL A 64 -8.00 9.19 -12.42
C VAL A 64 -9.50 9.28 -12.67
N GLU A 65 -10.06 8.22 -13.22
CA GLU A 65 -11.48 8.11 -13.49
C GLU A 65 -12.24 7.72 -12.23
N ASN A 66 -13.43 8.29 -12.05
CA ASN A 66 -14.34 8.01 -10.93
C ASN A 66 -13.64 7.97 -9.54
N PRO A 67 -12.82 8.98 -9.18
CA PRO A 67 -12.19 9.02 -7.87
C PRO A 67 -13.25 9.02 -6.77
N ILE A 68 -12.93 8.46 -5.60
CA ILE A 68 -13.87 8.39 -4.48
C ILE A 68 -13.46 9.33 -3.35
N LYS A 69 -14.45 9.96 -2.72
CA LYS A 69 -14.32 10.57 -1.40
C LYS A 69 -14.89 9.58 -0.38
N GLN A 70 -14.11 9.24 0.63
CA GLN A 70 -14.52 8.33 1.69
C GLN A 70 -15.03 9.15 2.88
N GLU A 71 -16.32 9.03 3.18
CA GLU A 71 -16.93 9.59 4.37
C GLU A 71 -17.07 8.48 5.42
N VAL A 72 -16.40 8.66 6.55
CA VAL A 72 -16.30 7.66 7.62
C VAL A 72 -17.22 8.06 8.76
N HIS A 73 -18.11 7.16 9.15
CA HIS A 73 -19.05 7.34 10.26
C HIS A 73 -18.85 6.21 11.27
N GLY A 74 -18.80 6.54 12.55
CA GLY A 74 -18.58 5.56 13.61
C GLY A 74 -17.65 6.09 14.67
N LYS A 75 -17.36 5.24 15.66
CA LYS A 75 -16.48 5.55 16.79
C LYS A 75 -16.08 4.25 17.49
N ASP A 76 -15.16 4.36 18.46
CA ASP A 76 -14.77 3.27 19.36
C ASP A 76 -14.33 1.99 18.61
N GLY A 77 -13.63 2.17 17.48
CA GLY A 77 -13.11 1.06 16.67
C GLY A 77 -14.10 0.46 15.67
N VAL A 78 -15.34 0.96 15.60
CA VAL A 78 -16.37 0.45 14.67
C VAL A 78 -16.82 1.57 13.74
N TYR A 79 -16.57 1.39 12.43
CA TYR A 79 -16.81 2.40 11.42
C TYR A 79 -17.52 1.83 10.18
N SER A 80 -18.35 2.66 9.57
CA SER A 80 -18.93 2.48 8.23
C SER A 80 -18.33 3.52 7.28
N VAL A 81 -18.00 3.10 6.05
CA VAL A 81 -17.41 3.99 5.04
C VAL A 81 -18.37 4.14 3.86
N PHE A 82 -18.79 5.38 3.60
CA PHE A 82 -19.58 5.73 2.42
C PHE A 82 -18.65 6.26 1.32
N ASN A 83 -18.75 5.68 0.13
CA ASN A 83 -17.95 6.08 -1.02
C ASN A 83 -18.77 7.01 -1.92
N ILE A 84 -18.34 8.27 -2.00
CA ILE A 84 -18.97 9.28 -2.86
C ILE A 84 -18.09 9.49 -4.09
N GLN A 85 -18.59 9.07 -5.24
CA GLN A 85 -17.90 9.29 -6.51
C GLN A 85 -17.73 10.78 -6.79
N GLN A 86 -16.52 11.16 -7.18
CA GLN A 86 -16.10 12.51 -7.54
C GLN A 86 -15.87 12.59 -9.05
N ARG A 87 -15.74 13.81 -9.57
CA ARG A 87 -15.42 14.04 -10.98
C ARG A 87 -13.99 13.60 -11.27
N SER A 88 -13.78 13.04 -12.46
CA SER A 88 -12.46 12.64 -12.94
C SER A 88 -11.44 13.77 -12.84
N ILE A 89 -10.21 13.43 -12.46
CA ILE A 89 -9.16 14.40 -12.15
C ILE A 89 -7.81 13.92 -12.72
N LYS A 90 -6.94 14.85 -13.14
CA LYS A 90 -5.56 14.48 -13.50
C LYS A 90 -4.79 13.99 -12.28
N LEU A 91 -3.92 12.99 -12.44
CA LEU A 91 -3.09 12.45 -11.37
C LEU A 91 -2.21 13.53 -10.71
N GLY A 92 -1.69 14.48 -11.47
CA GLY A 92 -0.94 15.61 -10.91
C GLY A 92 -1.81 16.56 -10.06
N SER A 93 -3.08 16.73 -10.41
CA SER A 93 -4.02 17.48 -9.58
C SER A 93 -4.41 16.69 -8.32
N PHE A 94 -4.56 15.37 -8.42
CA PHE A 94 -4.75 14.49 -7.26
C PHE A 94 -3.55 14.53 -6.31
N GLN A 95 -2.32 14.48 -6.83
CA GLN A 95 -1.10 14.63 -6.04
C GLN A 95 -1.06 15.99 -5.31
N ARG A 96 -1.38 17.10 -5.99
CA ARG A 96 -1.47 18.43 -5.33
C ARG A 96 -2.53 18.45 -4.23
N LEU A 97 -3.67 17.78 -4.43
CA LEU A 97 -4.70 17.66 -3.40
C LEU A 97 -4.17 16.89 -2.19
N ALA A 98 -3.56 15.73 -2.40
CA ALA A 98 -2.97 14.89 -1.36
C ALA A 98 -1.82 15.58 -0.61
N SER A 99 -1.09 16.49 -1.25
CA SER A 99 -0.02 17.29 -0.62
C SER A 99 -0.50 18.63 -0.03
N SER A 100 -1.77 18.97 -0.14
CA SER A 100 -2.31 20.22 0.43
C SER A 100 -2.38 20.15 1.95
N ASN A 101 -2.36 21.29 2.64
CA ASN A 101 -2.46 21.38 4.11
C ASN A 101 -3.66 20.62 4.71
N ARG A 102 -4.72 20.42 3.93
CA ARG A 102 -5.92 19.70 4.36
C ARG A 102 -5.74 18.18 4.40
N TYR A 103 -4.98 17.61 3.45
CA TYR A 103 -4.92 16.16 3.24
C TYR A 103 -3.51 15.57 3.42
N ALA A 104 -2.49 16.42 3.52
CA ALA A 104 -1.13 15.98 3.74
C ALA A 104 -1.01 15.21 5.05
N ALA A 105 -0.13 14.20 5.05
CA ALA A 105 0.25 13.51 6.27
C ALA A 105 0.81 14.52 7.30
N PRO A 106 0.49 14.34 8.59
CA PRO A 106 0.93 15.25 9.63
C PRO A 106 2.44 15.17 9.84
N ALA A 107 3.16 16.18 9.36
CA ALA A 107 4.63 16.22 9.34
C ALA A 107 5.27 16.08 10.74
N SER A 108 4.63 16.58 11.80
CA SER A 108 5.16 16.53 13.16
C SER A 108 5.29 15.12 13.73
N ILE A 109 4.54 14.15 13.19
CA ILE A 109 4.55 12.76 13.67
C ILE A 109 4.91 11.76 12.57
N SER A 110 5.37 12.23 11.40
CA SER A 110 5.54 11.36 10.22
C SER A 110 6.56 10.23 10.39
N ASN A 111 7.47 10.34 11.36
CA ASN A 111 8.51 9.35 11.65
C ASN A 111 8.13 8.40 12.80
N ASP A 112 6.94 8.57 13.39
CA ASP A 112 6.46 7.79 14.53
C ASP A 112 5.20 7.03 14.12
N LEU A 113 5.38 5.75 13.78
CA LEU A 113 4.32 4.90 13.23
C LEU A 113 3.19 4.68 14.23
N GLU A 114 3.48 4.53 15.52
CA GLU A 114 2.47 4.32 16.56
C GLU A 114 1.60 5.58 16.72
N LYS A 115 2.22 6.78 16.72
CA LYS A 115 1.46 8.03 16.76
C LYS A 115 0.64 8.25 15.49
N LEU A 116 1.18 7.91 14.32
CA LEU A 116 0.44 8.00 13.06
C LEU A 116 -0.78 7.08 13.06
N GLU A 117 -0.62 5.82 13.49
CA GLU A 117 -1.70 4.86 13.60
C GLU A 117 -2.77 5.34 14.59
N LYS A 118 -2.34 5.79 15.77
CA LYS A 118 -3.27 6.36 16.76
C LYS A 118 -4.05 7.53 16.19
N LYS A 119 -3.40 8.44 15.45
CA LYS A 119 -4.06 9.58 14.81
C LYS A 119 -4.99 9.17 13.67
N TYR A 120 -4.71 8.07 12.97
CA TYR A 120 -5.60 7.56 11.92
C TYR A 120 -6.93 7.05 12.49
N TRP A 121 -6.90 6.41 13.66
CA TRP A 121 -8.09 5.85 14.32
C TRP A 121 -8.85 6.83 15.22
N GLN A 122 -8.26 7.97 15.56
CA GLN A 122 -8.89 9.05 16.34
C GLN A 122 -9.75 9.95 15.47
#